data_AF-A0A6B2M3L9-F1
#
_entry.id   AF-A0A6B2M3L9-F1
#
_cell.length_a   1.000
_cell.length_b   1.000
_cell.length_c   1.000
_cell.angle_alpha   90.00
_cell.angle_beta   90.00
_cell.angle_gamma   90.00
#
_symmetry.space_group_name_H-M   'P 1'
#
loop_
_entity.id
_entity.type
_entity.pdbx_description
1 polymer ?
#
loop_
_entity_poly.entity_id
_entity_poly.type
_entity_poly.pdbx_seq_one_letter_code
_entity_poly.pdbx_strand_id
1 'polypeptide(L)'
;MTPDEHRRADEAATGPMLAADGRPLKASLNRALRRQKLRAMMLIAPLLIFVLVTFIAPIADMLFRSIENQIVSDTLPRTTTELAEWDANSGDIPPPEVFHALFKDMFIATERKAHTRLGSRLNYELTGVSSLFRKSGRRVDDMGEVYQDQFEDLNGFWKDGENWSAMMGSGSWLSAMGDWNGNKDAAQPIFEARGDIASILPE
;
A
#
# COMPACT_ATOMS: atom_id res chain seq x y z
N MET A 1 45.81 -72.38 26.85
CA MET A 1 45.04 -71.44 26.00
C MET A 1 44.39 -70.46 26.96
N THR A 2 44.91 -69.23 27.03
CA THR A 2 44.62 -68.27 28.12
C THR A 2 43.41 -67.38 27.78
N PRO A 3 42.63 -66.91 28.77
CA PRO A 3 41.43 -66.07 28.58
C PRO A 3 41.63 -64.76 27.79
N ASP A 4 42.87 -64.33 27.58
CA ASP A 4 43.19 -63.10 26.84
C ASP A 4 43.05 -63.22 25.32
N GLU A 5 43.03 -64.43 24.75
CA GLU A 5 42.77 -64.62 23.31
C GLU A 5 41.31 -64.36 22.95
N HIS A 6 40.37 -64.67 23.85
CA HIS A 6 38.95 -64.39 23.66
C HIS A 6 38.65 -62.88 23.67
N ARG A 7 39.37 -62.10 24.50
CA ARG A 7 39.14 -60.65 24.59
C ARG A 7 39.62 -59.89 23.33
N ARG A 8 40.66 -60.38 22.64
CA ARG A 8 41.13 -59.77 21.37
C ARG A 8 40.26 -60.09 20.16
N ALA A 9 39.49 -61.20 20.19
CA ALA A 9 38.59 -61.57 19.10
C ALA A 9 37.33 -60.68 19.06
N ASP A 10 36.84 -60.25 20.22
CA ASP A 10 35.64 -59.40 20.33
C ASP A 10 35.91 -57.92 19.97
N GLU A 11 37.11 -57.40 20.23
CA GLU A 11 37.49 -56.02 19.85
C GLU A 11 37.64 -55.83 18.32
N ALA A 12 37.86 -56.92 17.57
CA ALA A 12 38.02 -56.89 16.11
C ALA A 12 36.70 -56.71 15.33
N ALA A 13 35.54 -56.81 16.00
CA ALA A 13 34.22 -56.75 15.37
C ALA A 13 33.58 -55.34 15.35
N THR A 14 34.38 -54.27 15.49
CA THR A 14 33.89 -52.88 15.49
C THR A 14 33.88 -52.24 14.09
N GLY A 15 33.76 -53.07 13.04
CA GLY A 15 33.55 -52.60 11.66
C GLY A 15 32.08 -52.24 11.40
N PRO A 16 31.78 -51.33 10.45
CA PRO A 16 30.39 -51.02 10.10
C PRO A 16 29.64 -52.30 9.73
N MET A 17 28.52 -52.62 10.39
CA MET A 17 27.69 -53.78 10.00
C MET A 17 27.34 -53.65 8.53
N LEU A 18 27.80 -54.57 7.69
CA LEU A 18 27.59 -54.57 6.25
C LEU A 18 26.34 -55.38 5.93
N ALA A 19 25.54 -54.90 4.98
CA ALA A 19 24.48 -55.68 4.36
C ALA A 19 25.08 -56.74 3.41
N ALA A 20 24.27 -57.69 2.94
CA ALA A 20 24.69 -58.79 2.05
C ALA A 20 25.34 -58.35 0.72
N ASP A 21 25.29 -57.05 0.40
CA ASP A 21 25.87 -56.39 -0.77
C ASP A 21 27.14 -55.56 -0.47
N GLY A 22 27.71 -55.69 0.74
CA GLY A 22 28.98 -55.05 1.12
C GLY A 22 28.89 -53.56 1.47
N ARG A 23 27.68 -52.99 1.56
CA ARG A 23 27.44 -51.60 1.96
C ARG A 23 27.06 -51.51 3.44
N PRO A 24 27.41 -50.43 4.16
CA PRO A 24 27.01 -50.28 5.56
C PRO A 24 25.48 -50.30 5.70
N LEU A 25 24.97 -51.18 6.57
CA LEU A 25 23.56 -51.49 6.78
C LEU A 25 22.70 -50.25 7.07
N LYS A 26 23.27 -49.26 7.77
CA LYS A 26 22.61 -47.95 8.02
C LYS A 26 22.30 -47.20 6.72
N ALA A 27 23.19 -47.27 5.72
CA ALA A 27 23.01 -46.58 4.45
C ALA A 27 21.95 -47.27 3.56
N SER A 28 21.90 -48.60 3.55
CA SER A 28 20.88 -49.35 2.82
C SER A 28 19.49 -49.20 3.45
N LEU A 29 19.39 -49.24 4.78
CA LEU A 29 18.15 -48.97 5.53
C LEU A 29 17.62 -47.56 5.27
N ASN A 30 18.48 -46.53 5.39
CA ASN A 30 18.05 -45.15 5.14
C ASN A 30 17.55 -44.94 3.71
N ARG A 31 18.15 -45.61 2.72
CA ARG A 31 17.69 -45.55 1.32
C ARG A 31 16.34 -46.24 1.13
N ALA A 32 16.14 -47.40 1.75
CA ALA A 32 14.87 -48.12 1.72
C ALA A 32 13.75 -47.29 2.39
N LEU A 33 14.03 -46.72 3.56
CA LEU A 33 13.10 -45.86 4.30
C LEU A 33 12.74 -44.59 3.50
N ARG A 34 13.70 -43.93 2.85
CA ARG A 34 13.42 -42.77 1.99
C ARG A 34 12.51 -43.14 0.81
N ARG A 35 12.72 -44.30 0.18
CA ARG A 35 11.86 -44.79 -0.91
C ARG A 35 10.44 -45.09 -0.43
N GLN A 36 10.30 -45.69 0.75
CA GLN A 36 9.00 -45.96 1.34
C GLN A 36 8.26 -44.65 1.69
N LYS A 37 8.96 -43.68 2.30
CA LYS A 37 8.40 -42.34 2.59
C LYS A 37 7.99 -41.60 1.32
N LEU A 38 8.83 -41.61 0.27
CA LEU A 38 8.49 -40.98 -1.01
C LEU A 38 7.29 -41.65 -1.69
N ARG A 39 7.18 -42.99 -1.65
CA ARG A 39 5.99 -43.70 -2.14
C ARG A 39 4.73 -43.31 -1.37
N ALA A 40 4.79 -43.27 -0.04
CA ALA A 40 3.67 -42.87 0.79
C ALA A 40 3.25 -41.42 0.49
N MET A 41 4.22 -40.50 0.35
CA MET A 41 3.93 -39.12 -0.04
C MET A 41 3.34 -39.02 -1.45
N MET A 42 3.83 -39.79 -2.42
CA MET A 42 3.28 -39.80 -3.79
C MET A 42 1.85 -40.33 -3.86
N LEU A 43 1.47 -41.28 -3.00
CA LEU A 43 0.10 -41.81 -2.93
C LEU A 43 -0.89 -40.78 -2.35
N ILE A 44 -0.45 -39.97 -1.39
CA ILE A 44 -1.28 -38.96 -0.71
C ILE A 44 -1.23 -37.61 -1.43
N ALA A 45 -0.17 -37.34 -2.19
CA ALA A 45 0.06 -36.08 -2.89
C ALA A 45 -1.11 -35.62 -3.77
N PRO A 46 -1.82 -36.47 -4.55
CA PRO A 46 -2.92 -36.00 -5.40
C PRO A 46 -4.06 -35.38 -4.58
N LEU A 47 -4.46 -36.05 -3.48
CA LEU A 47 -5.49 -35.56 -2.59
C LEU A 47 -5.01 -34.30 -1.84
N LEU A 48 -3.76 -34.30 -1.37
CA LEU A 48 -3.18 -33.14 -0.69
C LEU A 48 -3.12 -31.92 -1.61
N ILE A 49 -2.63 -32.08 -2.84
CA ILE A 49 -2.58 -31.02 -3.86
C ILE A 49 -3.99 -30.51 -4.15
N PHE A 50 -4.98 -31.40 -4.29
CA PHE A 50 -6.37 -31.00 -4.48
C PHE A 50 -6.85 -30.10 -3.35
N VAL A 51 -6.61 -30.46 -2.08
CA VAL A 51 -6.99 -29.64 -0.93
C VAL A 51 -6.24 -28.30 -0.90
N LEU A 52 -4.93 -28.31 -1.19
CA LEU A 52 -4.13 -27.09 -1.24
C LEU A 52 -4.66 -26.11 -2.30
N VAL A 53 -5.03 -26.60 -3.48
CA VAL A 53 -5.51 -25.77 -4.58
C VAL A 53 -6.97 -25.33 -4.40
N THR A 54 -7.84 -26.19 -3.86
CA THR A 54 -9.29 -25.91 -3.81
C THR A 54 -9.74 -25.22 -2.53
N PHE A 55 -9.01 -25.40 -1.43
CA PHE A 55 -9.34 -24.80 -0.14
C PHE A 55 -8.27 -23.79 0.29
N ILE A 56 -7.00 -24.20 0.40
CA ILE A 56 -5.97 -23.34 0.99
C ILE A 56 -5.65 -22.13 0.09
N ALA A 57 -5.49 -22.33 -1.23
CA ALA A 57 -5.16 -21.24 -2.14
C ALA A 57 -6.26 -20.16 -2.20
N PRO A 58 -7.56 -20.47 -2.35
CA PRO A 58 -8.63 -19.47 -2.28
C PRO A 58 -8.73 -18.78 -0.91
N ILE A 59 -8.53 -19.50 0.19
CA ILE A 59 -8.54 -18.89 1.53
C ILE A 59 -7.37 -17.91 1.68
N ALA A 60 -6.17 -18.29 1.24
CA ALA A 60 -5.01 -17.40 1.24
C ALA A 60 -5.27 -16.17 0.36
N ASP A 61 -5.81 -16.34 -0.85
CA ASP A 61 -6.20 -15.23 -1.74
C ASP A 61 -7.21 -14.28 -1.07
N MET A 62 -8.23 -14.83 -0.40
CA MET A 62 -9.20 -14.05 0.36
C MET A 62 -8.56 -13.33 1.56
N LEU A 63 -7.59 -13.95 2.23
CA LEU A 63 -6.87 -13.35 3.35
C LEU A 63 -5.99 -12.18 2.90
N PHE A 64 -5.24 -12.34 1.80
CA PHE A 64 -4.43 -11.28 1.21
C PHE A 64 -5.31 -10.13 0.70
N ARG A 65 -6.43 -10.43 0.01
CA ARG A 65 -7.46 -9.43 -0.36
C ARG A 65 -8.05 -8.68 0.83
N SER A 66 -8.17 -9.33 1.99
CA SER A 66 -8.68 -8.71 3.23
C SER A 66 -7.68 -7.75 3.86
N ILE A 67 -6.38 -8.01 3.73
CA ILE A 67 -5.31 -7.08 4.14
C ILE A 67 -5.18 -5.95 3.12
N GLU A 68 -5.38 -6.24 1.83
CA GLU A 68 -5.47 -5.26 0.73
C GLU A 68 -6.77 -4.43 0.71
N ASN A 69 -7.57 -4.47 1.79
CA ASN A 69 -8.71 -3.55 1.97
C ASN A 69 -8.21 -2.14 2.36
N GLN A 70 -7.16 -1.67 1.68
CA GLN A 70 -6.46 -0.40 1.86
C GLN A 70 -7.28 0.80 1.37
N ILE A 71 -8.54 0.61 0.96
CA ILE A 71 -9.37 1.69 0.43
C ILE A 71 -9.43 2.90 1.37
N VAL A 72 -9.38 2.70 2.69
CA VAL A 72 -9.33 3.81 3.64
C VAL A 72 -7.96 4.51 3.62
N SER A 73 -6.86 3.77 3.72
CA SER A 73 -5.51 4.35 3.70
C SER A 73 -5.12 4.93 2.34
N ASP A 74 -5.62 4.37 1.24
CA ASP A 74 -5.37 4.85 -0.13
C ASP A 74 -6.18 6.11 -0.44
N THR A 75 -7.40 6.19 0.09
CA THR A 75 -8.30 7.33 -0.15
C THR A 75 -8.04 8.46 0.86
N LEU A 76 -7.70 8.12 2.11
CA LEU A 76 -7.45 9.05 3.22
C LEU A 76 -6.04 8.88 3.85
N PRO A 77 -4.96 8.91 3.06
CA PRO A 77 -3.60 8.63 3.55
C PRO A 77 -3.12 9.63 4.61
N ARG A 78 -3.43 10.92 4.45
CA ARG A 78 -3.02 11.95 5.40
C ARG A 78 -3.84 11.82 6.68
N THR A 79 -5.16 11.67 6.52
CA THR A 79 -6.09 11.56 7.64
C THR A 79 -5.77 10.36 8.52
N THR A 80 -5.47 9.21 7.92
CA THR A 80 -5.12 8.00 8.67
C THR A 80 -3.79 8.12 9.39
N THR A 81 -2.85 8.90 8.84
CA THR A 81 -1.58 9.24 9.50
C THR A 81 -1.82 10.10 10.74
N GLU A 82 -2.57 11.20 10.60
CA GLU A 82 -2.87 12.10 11.73
C GLU A 82 -3.73 11.42 12.81
N LEU A 83 -4.67 10.56 12.41
CA LEU A 83 -5.50 9.79 13.34
C LEU A 83 -4.71 8.78 14.18
N ALA A 84 -3.52 8.36 13.74
CA ALA A 84 -2.73 7.38 14.48
C ALA A 84 -2.26 7.90 15.85
N GLU A 85 -2.16 9.23 16.00
CA GLU A 85 -1.75 9.89 17.25
C GLU A 85 -2.94 10.22 18.17
N TRP A 86 -4.18 10.15 17.65
CA TRP A 86 -5.37 10.51 18.39
C TRP A 86 -5.92 9.33 19.23
N ASP A 87 -6.25 9.59 20.51
CA ASP A 87 -6.87 8.60 21.40
C ASP A 87 -8.40 8.57 21.24
N ALA A 88 -8.90 7.52 20.59
CA ALA A 88 -10.32 7.29 20.39
C ALA A 88 -11.12 7.05 21.68
N ASN A 89 -10.48 6.72 22.80
CA ASN A 89 -11.17 6.48 24.08
C ASN A 89 -11.34 7.73 24.94
N SER A 90 -10.68 8.84 24.57
CA SER A 90 -10.77 10.11 25.29
C SER A 90 -12.19 10.68 25.32
N GLY A 91 -13.00 10.37 24.29
CA GLY A 91 -14.31 10.98 24.07
C GLY A 91 -14.24 12.36 23.41
N ASP A 92 -13.04 12.91 23.23
CA ASP A 92 -12.80 14.18 22.55
C ASP A 92 -12.76 13.99 21.03
N ILE A 93 -13.12 15.03 20.29
CA ILE A 93 -12.98 15.01 18.83
C ILE A 93 -11.49 15.06 18.43
N PRO A 94 -11.13 14.56 17.23
CA PRO A 94 -9.75 14.67 16.73
C PRO A 94 -9.25 16.13 16.69
N PRO A 95 -7.92 16.35 16.77
CA PRO A 95 -7.35 17.69 16.69
C PRO A 95 -7.58 18.34 15.32
N PRO A 96 -7.44 19.68 15.19
CA PRO A 96 -7.63 20.41 13.93
C PRO A 96 -6.83 19.86 12.74
N GLU A 97 -5.63 19.32 12.98
CA GLU A 97 -4.78 18.77 11.93
C GLU A 97 -5.40 17.55 11.24
N VAL A 98 -6.15 16.72 11.98
CA VAL A 98 -6.90 15.61 11.39
C VAL A 98 -7.96 16.13 10.42
N PHE A 99 -8.64 17.23 10.75
CA PHE A 99 -9.64 17.83 9.87
C PHE A 99 -9.01 18.48 8.63
N HIS A 100 -7.85 19.11 8.78
CA HIS A 100 -7.08 19.65 7.66
C HIS A 100 -6.60 18.54 6.71
N ALA A 101 -6.10 17.43 7.27
CA ALA A 101 -5.74 16.24 6.50
C ALA A 101 -6.96 15.61 5.81
N LEU A 102 -8.10 15.52 6.51
CA LEU A 102 -9.37 15.03 5.97
C LEU A 102 -9.86 15.89 4.82
N PHE A 103 -9.77 17.22 4.92
CA PHE A 103 -10.12 18.13 3.83
C PHE A 103 -9.31 17.81 2.58
N LYS A 104 -7.97 17.76 2.70
CA LYS A 104 -7.07 17.49 1.56
C LYS A 104 -7.37 16.14 0.90
N ASP A 105 -7.51 15.11 1.71
CA ASP A 105 -7.77 13.76 1.20
C ASP A 105 -9.16 13.66 0.57
N MET A 106 -10.18 14.23 1.20
CA MET A 106 -11.55 14.22 0.70
C MET A 106 -11.67 15.02 -0.60
N PHE A 107 -11.02 16.17 -0.71
CA PHE A 107 -10.97 16.97 -1.94
C PHE A 107 -10.40 16.13 -3.10
N ILE A 108 -9.22 15.53 -2.91
CA ILE A 108 -8.59 14.65 -3.91
C ILE A 108 -9.48 13.43 -4.22
N ALA A 109 -10.12 12.84 -3.20
CA ALA A 109 -11.01 11.71 -3.37
C ALA A 109 -12.32 12.09 -4.09
N THR A 110 -12.77 13.34 -3.98
CA THR A 110 -13.90 13.90 -4.73
C THR A 110 -13.55 14.02 -6.20
N GLU A 111 -12.45 14.70 -6.51
CA GLU A 111 -11.93 14.85 -7.88
C GLU A 111 -11.74 13.50 -8.58
N ARG A 112 -11.21 12.51 -7.86
CA ARG A 112 -11.02 11.14 -8.38
C ARG A 112 -12.27 10.25 -8.31
N LYS A 113 -13.39 10.78 -7.80
CA LYS A 113 -14.66 10.05 -7.55
C LYS A 113 -14.52 8.82 -6.62
N ALA A 114 -13.42 8.74 -5.87
CA ALA A 114 -13.10 7.66 -4.94
C ALA A 114 -13.93 7.72 -3.63
N HIS A 115 -14.33 8.91 -3.20
CA HIS A 115 -15.10 9.14 -1.97
C HIS A 115 -16.42 8.32 -1.91
N THR A 116 -17.06 8.07 -3.05
CA THR A 116 -18.29 7.27 -3.13
C THR A 116 -18.05 5.80 -2.80
N ARG A 117 -16.95 5.23 -3.32
CA ARG A 117 -16.54 3.85 -3.08
C ARG A 117 -16.11 3.67 -1.63
N LEU A 118 -15.33 4.61 -1.10
CA LEU A 118 -14.94 4.65 0.31
C LEU A 118 -16.18 4.68 1.22
N GLY A 119 -17.13 5.58 0.95
CA GLY A 119 -18.38 5.66 1.70
C GLY A 119 -19.21 4.37 1.65
N SER A 120 -19.21 3.64 0.53
CA SER A 120 -19.85 2.33 0.42
C SER A 120 -19.14 1.26 1.24
N ARG A 121 -17.81 1.23 1.27
CA ARG A 121 -17.06 0.30 2.11
C ARG A 121 -17.29 0.54 3.60
N LEU A 122 -17.24 1.80 4.03
CA LEU A 122 -17.42 2.15 5.43
C LEU A 122 -18.87 1.94 5.90
N ASN A 123 -19.83 1.90 4.98
CA ASN A 123 -21.23 1.64 5.32
C ASN A 123 -21.49 0.20 5.81
N TYR A 124 -20.56 -0.73 5.59
CA TYR A 124 -20.63 -2.06 6.23
C TYR A 124 -20.33 -2.00 7.73
N GLU A 125 -19.55 -1.01 8.17
CA GLU A 125 -19.17 -0.81 9.58
C GLU A 125 -20.15 0.13 10.29
N LEU A 126 -20.62 1.17 9.58
CA LEU A 126 -21.54 2.15 10.12
C LEU A 126 -22.60 2.57 9.08
N THR A 127 -23.84 2.21 9.35
CA THR A 127 -24.99 2.58 8.51
C THR A 127 -25.10 4.09 8.35
N GLY A 128 -25.27 4.55 7.11
CA GLY A 128 -25.46 5.97 6.77
C GLY A 128 -24.19 6.67 6.27
N VAL A 129 -23.01 6.07 6.47
CA VAL A 129 -21.72 6.64 6.03
C VAL A 129 -21.65 6.85 4.51
N SER A 130 -22.29 5.98 3.74
CA SER A 130 -22.41 6.13 2.29
C SER A 130 -23.08 7.44 1.85
N SER A 131 -24.08 7.90 2.60
CA SER A 131 -24.78 9.16 2.33
C SER A 131 -23.94 10.34 2.80
N LEU A 132 -23.31 10.19 3.97
CA LEU A 132 -22.39 11.19 4.53
C LEU A 132 -21.27 11.51 3.55
N PHE A 133 -20.48 10.52 3.10
CA PHE A 133 -19.35 10.75 2.20
C PHE A 133 -19.78 11.36 0.86
N ARG A 134 -20.92 10.94 0.29
CA ARG A 134 -21.46 11.57 -0.93
C ARG A 134 -21.84 13.04 -0.71
N LYS A 135 -22.44 13.36 0.43
CA LYS A 135 -22.83 14.74 0.78
C LYS A 135 -21.62 15.60 1.10
N SER A 136 -20.62 15.05 1.77
CA SER A 136 -19.37 15.73 2.09
C SER A 136 -18.57 16.01 0.82
N GLY A 137 -18.46 15.04 -0.09
CA GLY A 137 -17.77 15.24 -1.37
C GLY A 137 -18.33 16.40 -2.17
N ARG A 138 -19.65 16.54 -2.27
CA ARG A 138 -20.27 17.70 -2.97
C ARG A 138 -20.00 19.06 -2.34
N ARG A 139 -19.54 19.11 -1.09
CA ARG A 139 -19.32 20.36 -0.35
C ARG A 139 -17.85 20.62 -0.07
N VAL A 140 -16.98 19.62 -0.22
CA VAL A 140 -15.55 19.80 0.01
C VAL A 140 -14.92 20.65 -1.09
N ASP A 141 -15.47 20.59 -2.30
CA ASP A 141 -15.04 21.44 -3.42
C ASP A 141 -15.36 22.91 -3.08
N ASP A 142 -16.60 23.19 -2.66
CA ASP A 142 -17.04 24.52 -2.18
C ASP A 142 -16.18 25.03 -1.00
N MET A 143 -15.69 24.16 -0.11
CA MET A 143 -14.83 24.57 1.02
C MET A 143 -13.50 25.17 0.55
N GLY A 144 -12.97 24.72 -0.60
CA GLY A 144 -11.78 25.32 -1.19
C GLY A 144 -12.05 26.70 -1.78
N GLU A 145 -13.25 26.89 -2.35
CA GLU A 145 -13.67 28.17 -2.94
C GLU A 145 -13.84 29.27 -1.89
N VAL A 146 -14.18 28.94 -0.63
CA VAL A 146 -14.35 29.95 0.44
C VAL A 146 -13.14 30.88 0.59
N TYR A 147 -11.93 30.36 0.49
CA TYR A 147 -10.73 31.20 0.58
C TYR A 147 -10.52 32.00 -0.71
N GLN A 148 -10.75 31.38 -1.87
CA GLN A 148 -10.67 32.07 -3.16
C GLN A 148 -11.63 33.26 -3.19
N ASP A 149 -12.90 33.05 -2.84
CA ASP A 149 -13.93 34.08 -2.79
C ASP A 149 -13.52 35.24 -1.88
N GLN A 150 -12.96 34.94 -0.69
CA GLN A 150 -12.47 35.98 0.21
C GLN A 150 -11.35 36.82 -0.40
N PHE A 151 -10.40 36.20 -1.11
CA PHE A 151 -9.34 36.94 -1.81
C PHE A 151 -9.90 37.74 -2.99
N GLU A 152 -10.78 37.17 -3.81
CA GLU A 152 -11.43 37.86 -4.92
C GLU A 152 -12.25 39.07 -4.44
N ASP A 153 -12.97 38.95 -3.32
CA ASP A 153 -13.73 40.03 -2.69
C ASP A 153 -12.84 41.13 -2.11
N LEU A 154 -11.66 40.77 -1.57
CA LEU A 154 -10.67 41.74 -1.09
C LEU A 154 -10.13 42.58 -2.25
N ASN A 155 -9.85 41.95 -3.39
CA ASN A 155 -9.37 42.64 -4.57
C ASN A 155 -9.59 41.80 -5.84
N GLY A 156 -10.20 42.41 -6.87
CA GLY A 156 -10.39 41.78 -8.18
C GLY A 156 -9.09 41.30 -8.85
N PHE A 157 -7.92 41.77 -8.38
CA PHE A 157 -6.61 41.25 -8.79
C PHE A 157 -6.53 39.73 -8.71
N TRP A 158 -7.09 39.12 -7.67
CA TRP A 158 -6.99 37.68 -7.42
C TRP A 158 -7.83 36.83 -8.37
N LYS A 159 -8.79 37.44 -9.07
CA LYS A 159 -9.74 36.77 -9.96
C LYS A 159 -9.18 36.45 -11.34
N ASP A 160 -8.28 37.29 -11.86
CA ASP A 160 -7.77 37.15 -13.22
C ASP A 160 -6.50 36.31 -13.24
N GLY A 161 -6.50 35.19 -13.98
CA GLY A 161 -5.34 34.31 -14.14
C GLY A 161 -4.12 35.03 -14.75
N GLU A 162 -4.37 36.04 -15.57
CA GLU A 162 -3.37 36.93 -16.15
C GLU A 162 -2.59 37.68 -15.06
N ASN A 163 -3.23 38.09 -13.96
CA ASN A 163 -2.56 38.79 -12.86
C ASN A 163 -1.58 37.87 -12.14
N TRP A 164 -1.95 36.61 -11.91
CA TRP A 164 -1.07 35.60 -11.32
C TRP A 164 0.15 35.32 -12.20
N SER A 165 -0.06 35.14 -13.51
CA SER A 165 1.04 34.91 -14.46
C SER A 165 1.95 36.14 -14.58
N ALA A 166 1.38 37.35 -14.65
CA ALA A 166 2.13 38.59 -14.69
C ALA A 166 2.85 38.91 -13.38
N MET A 167 2.37 38.43 -12.23
CA MET A 167 3.03 38.58 -10.93
C MET A 167 4.15 37.56 -10.75
N MET A 168 3.92 36.30 -11.15
CA MET A 168 4.82 35.20 -10.79
C MET A 168 5.77 34.76 -11.90
N GLY A 169 5.35 34.92 -13.15
CA GLY A 169 6.09 34.44 -14.31
C GLY A 169 7.37 35.21 -14.59
N SER A 170 8.39 34.49 -15.07
CA SER A 170 9.60 35.07 -15.64
C SER A 170 9.29 35.74 -16.99
N GLY A 171 10.14 36.69 -17.40
CA GLY A 171 9.99 37.35 -18.70
C GLY A 171 10.06 36.37 -19.88
N SER A 172 10.95 35.36 -19.80
CA SER A 172 11.07 34.31 -20.82
C SER A 172 9.79 33.48 -20.93
N TRP A 173 9.23 33.07 -19.79
CA TRP A 173 8.01 32.26 -19.78
C TRP A 173 6.79 33.05 -20.24
N LEU A 174 6.66 34.33 -19.85
CA LEU A 174 5.58 35.19 -20.33
C LEU A 174 5.62 35.38 -21.86
N SER A 175 6.81 35.56 -22.44
CA SER A 175 6.97 35.59 -23.90
C SER A 175 6.58 34.27 -24.55
N ALA A 176 7.06 33.14 -24.01
CA ALA A 176 6.72 31.81 -24.53
C ALA A 176 5.21 31.50 -24.42
N MET A 177 4.56 31.94 -23.33
CA MET A 177 3.11 31.83 -23.16
C MET A 177 2.34 32.69 -24.17
N GLY A 178 2.83 33.90 -24.44
CA GLY A 178 2.29 34.77 -25.48
C GLY A 178 2.38 34.14 -26.87
N ASP A 179 3.50 33.49 -27.19
CA ASP A 179 3.67 32.76 -28.46
C ASP A 179 2.78 31.51 -28.54
N TRP A 180 2.56 30.83 -27.41
CA TRP A 180 1.67 29.67 -27.33
C TRP A 180 0.19 30.05 -27.57
N ASN A 181 -0.25 31.21 -27.10
CA ASN A 181 -1.56 31.82 -27.35
C ASN A 181 -2.77 30.86 -27.29
N GLY A 182 -2.80 29.94 -26.32
CA GLY A 182 -3.93 29.01 -26.17
C GLY A 182 -3.95 27.83 -27.16
N ASN A 183 -2.87 27.60 -27.91
CA ASN A 183 -2.82 26.54 -28.91
C ASN A 183 -2.87 25.13 -28.27
N LYS A 184 -4.02 24.47 -28.35
CA LYS A 184 -4.25 23.14 -27.76
C LYS A 184 -3.46 22.01 -28.42
N ASP A 185 -2.94 22.23 -29.63
CA ASP A 185 -2.13 21.25 -30.37
C ASP A 185 -0.63 21.37 -30.05
N ALA A 186 -0.22 22.41 -29.32
CA ALA A 186 1.13 22.62 -28.84
C ALA A 186 1.21 22.44 -27.33
N ALA A 187 2.32 21.88 -26.84
CA ALA A 187 2.55 21.75 -25.41
C ALA A 187 2.66 23.15 -24.77
N GLN A 188 1.91 23.37 -23.69
CA GLN A 188 2.02 24.59 -22.90
C GLN A 188 3.43 24.73 -22.32
N PRO A 189 4.06 25.91 -22.39
CA PRO A 189 5.35 26.18 -21.75
C PRO A 189 5.32 25.85 -20.25
N ILE A 190 6.34 25.12 -19.77
CA ILE A 190 6.52 24.81 -18.35
C ILE A 190 6.67 26.12 -17.57
N PHE A 191 5.92 26.28 -16.48
CA PHE A 191 5.96 27.48 -15.65
C PHE A 191 7.37 27.76 -15.13
N GLU A 192 7.89 28.95 -15.43
CA GLU A 192 9.13 29.48 -14.84
C GLU A 192 8.81 30.70 -13.98
N ALA A 193 9.08 30.62 -12.68
CA ALA A 193 8.94 31.76 -11.79
C ALA A 193 10.02 32.82 -12.07
N ARG A 194 9.71 34.10 -11.87
CA ARG A 194 10.73 35.17 -11.90
C ARG A 194 11.74 35.00 -10.76
N GLY A 195 13.00 35.33 -11.03
CA GLY A 195 14.10 35.11 -10.09
C GLY A 195 14.02 35.95 -8.81
N ASP A 196 13.28 37.06 -8.84
CA ASP A 196 13.07 37.99 -7.72
C ASP A 196 11.75 37.74 -6.97
N ILE A 197 11.00 36.68 -7.28
CA ILE A 197 9.67 36.43 -6.72
C ILE A 197 9.66 36.42 -5.18
N ALA A 198 10.72 35.87 -4.58
CA ALA A 198 10.86 35.76 -3.13
C ALA A 198 11.02 37.12 -2.44
N SER A 199 11.42 38.17 -3.16
CA SER A 199 11.50 39.53 -2.64
C SER A 199 10.17 40.30 -2.71
N ILE A 200 9.20 39.77 -3.45
CA ILE A 200 7.91 40.40 -3.72
C ILE A 200 6.80 39.75 -2.89
N LEU A 201 6.94 38.46 -2.55
CA LEU A 201 6.00 37.76 -1.68
C LEU A 201 6.37 37.97 -0.20
N PRO A 202 5.38 38.07 0.70
CA PRO A 202 5.64 38.07 2.14
C PRO A 202 6.33 36.76 2.55
N GLU A 203 7.30 36.85 3.46
CA GLU A 203 7.90 35.69 4.15
C GLU A 203 6.90 34.97 5.08
#